data_AF-A0A5N8XZ69-F1
#
_entry.id   AF-A0A5N8XZ69-F1
#
_cell.length_a   1.000
_cell.length_b   1.000
_cell.length_c   1.000
_cell.angle_alpha   90.00
_cell.angle_beta   90.00
_cell.angle_gamma   90.00
#
_symmetry.space_group_name_H-M   'P 1'
#
loop_
_entity.id
_entity.type
_entity.pdbx_description
1 polymer ?
#
loop_
_entity_poly.entity_id
_entity_poly.type
_entity_poly.pdbx_seq_one_letter_code
_entity_poly.pdbx_strand_id
1 'polypeptide(L)'
;MSWTRGGLAALAVCALLGLVAGCGEGGTHERRAGVSASPVGKVLKDTDEKGRHYREIDEKDAPELGIEVQPDGDDGWDVRLTVRNFRFSPTGAKPLAVVGRGTAVLYLDGCTLARLRTTEY
;
A
#
# COMPACT_ATOMS: atom_id res chain seq x y z
N MET A 1 23.54 8.33 -82.36
CA MET A 1 24.82 8.77 -81.77
C MET A 1 24.83 8.40 -80.29
N SER A 2 25.97 7.85 -79.85
CA SER A 2 26.51 7.75 -78.49
C SER A 2 25.66 7.20 -77.33
N TRP A 3 25.89 5.91 -77.10
CA TRP A 3 26.09 5.21 -75.83
C TRP A 3 26.91 6.03 -74.79
N THR A 4 26.56 6.01 -73.50
CA THR A 4 27.34 5.39 -72.39
C THR A 4 26.87 5.79 -70.98
N ARG A 5 26.80 4.76 -70.11
CA ARG A 5 27.31 4.60 -68.71
C ARG A 5 27.14 5.81 -67.77
N GLY A 6 26.68 5.70 -66.52
CA GLY A 6 26.74 4.62 -65.54
C GLY A 6 27.04 5.25 -64.16
N GLY A 7 26.68 4.60 -63.06
CA GLY A 7 27.11 5.00 -61.72
C GLY A 7 26.25 4.47 -60.58
N LEU A 8 26.75 3.44 -59.89
CA LEU A 8 26.20 2.88 -58.64
C LEU A 8 26.71 3.67 -57.42
N ALA A 9 25.83 3.95 -56.45
CA ALA A 9 26.15 4.24 -55.04
C ALA A 9 24.87 3.96 -54.21
N ALA A 10 24.71 2.79 -53.58
CA ALA A 10 25.16 2.41 -52.23
C ALA A 10 24.37 3.04 -51.05
N LEU A 11 23.65 2.15 -50.33
CA LEU A 11 23.35 2.09 -48.89
C LEU A 11 22.57 3.24 -48.19
N ALA A 12 21.36 2.92 -47.68
CA ALA A 12 21.06 2.96 -46.24
C ALA A 12 19.70 2.31 -45.90
N VAL A 13 19.73 1.43 -44.91
CA VAL A 13 18.61 0.74 -44.25
C VAL A 13 17.86 1.70 -43.33
N CYS A 14 16.53 1.60 -43.24
CA CYS A 14 15.75 1.67 -42.00
C CYS A 14 14.27 1.34 -42.29
N ALA A 15 13.87 0.10 -42.01
CA ALA A 15 12.48 -0.28 -41.90
C ALA A 15 11.93 0.27 -40.57
N LEU A 16 10.98 1.20 -40.61
CA LEU A 16 10.17 1.57 -39.45
C LEU A 16 8.85 0.82 -39.52
N LEU A 17 8.78 -0.28 -38.78
CA LEU A 17 7.54 -0.96 -38.43
C LEU A 17 6.74 -0.06 -37.48
N GLY A 18 5.58 0.42 -37.95
CA GLY A 18 4.59 1.06 -37.09
C GLY A 18 3.81 0.02 -36.31
N LEU A 19 4.16 -0.20 -35.03
CA LEU A 19 3.32 -0.94 -34.09
C LEU A 19 2.22 0.00 -33.59
N VAL A 20 1.03 -0.10 -34.19
CA VAL A 20 -0.20 0.44 -33.60
C VAL A 20 -0.54 -0.45 -32.41
N ALA A 21 -0.23 0.00 -31.19
CA ALA A 21 -0.76 -0.60 -29.98
C ALA A 21 -2.26 -0.24 -29.87
N GLY A 22 -3.08 -0.98 -30.61
CA GLY A 22 -4.52 -1.01 -30.39
C GLY A 22 -4.80 -1.66 -29.04
N CYS A 23 -5.29 -0.89 -28.08
CA CYS A 23 -5.91 -1.44 -26.89
C CYS A 23 -7.25 -2.04 -27.32
N GLY A 24 -7.22 -3.33 -27.67
CA GLY A 24 -8.38 -4.12 -28.05
C GLY A 24 -9.30 -4.34 -26.86
N GLU A 25 -10.53 -3.85 -27.01
CA GLU A 25 -11.70 -4.28 -26.27
C GLU A 25 -12.07 -5.72 -26.68
N GLY A 26 -12.44 -6.56 -25.72
CA GLY A 26 -13.01 -7.89 -25.97
C GLY A 26 -12.16 -9.05 -25.45
N GLY A 27 -12.16 -9.22 -24.13
CA GLY A 27 -11.71 -10.45 -23.47
C GLY A 27 -12.61 -10.73 -22.28
N THR A 28 -13.49 -11.71 -22.45
CA THR A 28 -14.30 -12.36 -21.40
C THR A 28 -13.55 -12.42 -20.08
N HIS A 29 -14.16 -11.88 -19.03
CA HIS A 29 -13.65 -11.95 -17.65
C HIS A 29 -13.71 -13.41 -17.18
N GLU A 30 -12.75 -14.21 -17.60
CA GLU A 30 -12.41 -15.44 -16.91
C GLU A 30 -12.08 -15.05 -15.48
N ARG A 31 -12.90 -15.57 -14.57
CA ARG A 31 -12.81 -15.43 -13.13
C ARG A 31 -11.41 -15.82 -12.70
N ARG A 32 -10.51 -14.84 -12.65
CA ARG A 32 -9.15 -15.00 -12.12
C ARG A 32 -9.31 -15.68 -10.78
N ALA A 33 -8.66 -16.84 -10.67
CA ALA A 33 -8.63 -17.69 -9.49
C ALA A 33 -8.71 -16.81 -8.25
N GLY A 34 -9.81 -16.94 -7.51
CA GLY A 34 -10.07 -16.11 -6.34
C GLY A 34 -8.80 -16.13 -5.50
N VAL A 35 -8.19 -14.97 -5.33
CA VAL A 35 -7.13 -14.79 -4.35
C VAL A 35 -7.70 -15.39 -3.08
N SER A 36 -7.16 -16.55 -2.68
CA SER A 36 -7.61 -17.28 -1.51
C SER A 36 -7.60 -16.26 -0.40
N ALA A 37 -8.79 -15.82 0.02
CA ALA A 37 -8.92 -14.85 1.06
C ALA A 37 -8.20 -15.49 2.23
N SER A 38 -7.07 -14.89 2.63
CA SER A 38 -6.43 -15.24 3.90
C SER A 38 -7.55 -15.32 4.96
N PRO A 39 -7.48 -16.25 5.91
CA PRO A 39 -8.64 -16.79 6.65
C PRO A 39 -9.32 -15.80 7.61
N VAL A 40 -9.08 -14.51 7.43
CA VAL A 40 -9.35 -13.45 8.38
C VAL A 40 -10.48 -12.60 7.81
N GLY A 41 -11.71 -12.93 8.19
CA GLY A 41 -12.88 -12.07 8.05
C GLY A 41 -13.24 -11.57 6.63
N LYS A 42 -14.36 -10.87 6.55
CA LYS A 42 -14.92 -10.34 5.30
C LYS A 42 -14.31 -8.97 4.97
N VAL A 43 -13.99 -8.74 3.70
CA VAL A 43 -13.65 -7.38 3.22
C VAL A 43 -14.93 -6.55 3.12
N LEU A 44 -14.92 -5.38 3.74
CA LEU A 44 -16.04 -4.45 3.74
C LEU A 44 -15.99 -3.55 2.49
N LYS A 45 -17.15 -3.02 2.11
CA LYS A 45 -17.27 -2.14 0.94
C LYS A 45 -16.60 -0.79 1.17
N ASP A 46 -16.67 -0.31 2.41
CA ASP A 46 -16.13 0.98 2.81
C ASP A 46 -14.60 1.00 2.76
N THR A 47 -14.05 2.17 2.51
CA THR A 47 -12.62 2.41 2.42
C THR A 47 -12.19 3.57 3.30
N ASP A 48 -10.93 3.58 3.68
CA ASP A 48 -10.32 4.76 4.30
C ASP A 48 -10.02 5.88 3.28
N GLU A 49 -9.46 6.98 3.77
CA GLU A 49 -9.07 8.17 2.99
C GLU A 49 -8.11 7.87 1.82
N LYS A 50 -7.43 6.71 1.86
CA LYS A 50 -6.48 6.27 0.84
C LYS A 50 -7.08 5.20 -0.08
N GLY A 51 -8.39 4.94 0.01
CA GLY A 51 -9.08 3.93 -0.77
C GLY A 51 -8.79 2.48 -0.34
N ARG A 52 -8.24 2.26 0.87
CA ARG A 52 -7.98 0.90 1.38
C ARG A 52 -9.24 0.36 2.02
N HIS A 53 -9.71 -0.80 1.57
CA HIS A 53 -10.90 -1.45 2.12
C HIS A 53 -10.71 -1.88 3.58
N TYR A 54 -11.74 -1.65 4.39
CA TYR A 54 -11.81 -2.19 5.74
C TYR A 54 -12.07 -3.71 5.72
N ARG A 55 -11.77 -4.35 6.85
CA ARG A 55 -11.98 -5.79 7.04
C ARG A 55 -12.62 -6.05 8.39
N GLU A 56 -13.64 -6.90 8.37
CA GLU A 56 -14.36 -7.34 9.55
C GLU A 56 -13.49 -8.32 10.35
N ILE A 57 -13.51 -8.17 11.67
CA ILE A 57 -12.86 -9.05 12.64
C ILE A 57 -13.90 -9.32 13.73
N ASP A 58 -13.98 -10.56 14.21
CA ASP A 58 -14.84 -10.92 15.32
C ASP A 58 -14.49 -10.09 16.55
N GLU A 59 -15.50 -9.66 17.32
CA GLU A 59 -15.31 -8.78 18.48
C GLU A 59 -14.26 -9.30 19.47
N LYS A 60 -14.24 -10.62 19.74
CA LYS A 60 -13.26 -11.28 20.61
C LYS A 60 -11.79 -11.13 20.16
N ASP A 61 -11.58 -10.93 18.86
CA ASP A 61 -10.26 -10.82 18.23
C ASP A 61 -9.96 -9.37 17.80
N ALA A 62 -10.92 -8.45 18.02
CA ALA A 62 -10.78 -7.07 17.63
C ALA A 62 -9.65 -6.39 18.44
N PRO A 63 -8.79 -5.59 17.79
CA PRO A 63 -7.82 -4.75 18.47
C PRO A 63 -8.51 -3.71 19.37
N GLU A 64 -8.07 -3.59 20.62
CA GLU A 64 -8.53 -2.56 21.54
C GLU A 64 -7.39 -1.62 21.91
N LEU A 65 -7.73 -0.34 22.12
CA LEU A 65 -6.83 0.72 22.53
C LEU A 65 -7.45 1.51 23.70
N GLY A 66 -6.78 1.51 24.83
CA GLY A 66 -7.01 2.43 25.94
C GLY A 66 -5.96 3.54 25.93
N ILE A 67 -6.38 4.76 26.25
CA ILE A 67 -5.52 5.94 26.35
C ILE A 67 -5.72 6.55 27.72
N GLU A 68 -4.63 6.82 28.41
CA GLU A 68 -4.63 7.56 29.67
C GLU A 68 -3.63 8.71 29.56
N VAL A 69 -4.05 9.88 30.02
CA VAL A 69 -3.27 11.11 29.94
C VAL A 69 -3.23 11.73 31.34
N GLN A 70 -2.02 11.95 31.86
CA GLN A 70 -1.81 12.51 33.19
C GLN A 70 -0.80 13.68 33.12
N PRO A 71 -0.94 14.73 33.94
CA PRO A 71 0.10 15.74 34.05
C PRO A 71 1.41 15.11 34.53
N ASP A 72 2.52 15.54 33.94
CA ASP A 72 3.87 15.25 34.41
C ASP A 72 4.40 16.40 35.26
N GLY A 73 5.39 16.15 36.12
CA GLY A 73 5.91 17.09 37.12
C GLY A 73 6.55 18.35 36.54
N ASP A 74 7.00 18.32 35.29
CA ASP A 74 7.72 19.39 34.61
C ASP A 74 6.83 20.19 33.62
N ASP A 75 5.58 20.49 34.00
CA ASP A 75 4.56 21.11 33.14
C ASP A 75 4.27 20.30 31.84
N GLY A 76 4.54 19.00 31.89
CA GLY A 76 4.37 18.05 30.79
C GLY A 76 3.11 17.20 30.91
N TRP A 77 3.00 16.21 30.01
CA TRP A 77 1.95 15.21 30.05
C TRP A 77 2.52 13.82 29.74
N ASP A 78 2.21 12.88 30.62
CA ASP A 78 2.41 11.46 30.38
C ASP A 78 1.22 10.88 29.64
N VAL A 79 1.49 10.24 28.49
CA VAL A 79 0.47 9.54 27.69
C VAL A 79 0.76 8.05 27.69
N ARG A 80 -0.10 7.28 28.35
CA ARG A 80 -0.01 5.82 28.40
C ARG A 80 -1.03 5.19 27.45
N LEU A 81 -0.53 4.34 26.56
CA LEU A 81 -1.35 3.51 25.70
C LEU A 81 -1.41 2.08 26.24
N THR A 82 -2.63 1.55 26.39
CA THR A 82 -2.86 0.13 26.68
C THR A 82 -3.46 -0.52 25.44
N VAL A 83 -2.85 -1.59 24.94
CA VAL A 83 -3.35 -2.29 23.76
C VAL A 83 -3.72 -3.74 24.08
N ARG A 84 -4.79 -4.24 23.47
CA ARG A 84 -5.19 -5.66 23.51
C ARG A 84 -5.43 -6.15 22.09
N ASN A 85 -5.13 -7.43 21.84
CA ASN A 85 -5.19 -8.03 20.50
C ASN A 85 -4.43 -7.24 19.41
N PHE A 86 -3.44 -6.43 19.83
CA PHE A 86 -2.65 -5.58 18.96
C PHE A 86 -1.18 -5.63 19.37
N ARG A 87 -0.28 -5.67 18.37
CA ARG A 87 1.17 -5.68 18.54
C ARG A 87 1.80 -4.64 17.63
N PHE A 88 2.77 -3.92 18.16
CA PHE A 88 3.51 -2.98 17.34
C PHE A 88 4.40 -3.68 16.31
N SER A 89 4.38 -3.17 15.09
CA SER A 89 5.31 -3.53 14.02
C SER A 89 6.67 -2.92 14.32
N PRO A 90 7.75 -3.73 14.37
CA PRO A 90 9.07 -3.20 14.57
C PRO A 90 9.51 -2.35 13.37
N THR A 91 10.57 -1.57 13.57
CA THR A 91 11.22 -0.84 12.48
C THR A 91 11.70 -1.80 11.39
N GLY A 92 11.51 -1.42 10.11
CA GLY A 92 11.88 -2.26 8.97
C GLY A 92 10.90 -3.40 8.66
N ALA A 93 9.77 -3.51 9.39
CA ALA A 93 8.72 -4.46 9.04
C ALA A 93 8.26 -4.24 7.59
N LYS A 94 8.13 -5.34 6.83
CA LYS A 94 7.63 -5.31 5.45
C LYS A 94 6.20 -4.74 5.43
N PRO A 95 5.79 -4.04 4.35
CA PRO A 95 4.44 -3.49 4.20
C PRO A 95 3.43 -4.59 3.86
N LEU A 96 3.27 -5.56 4.76
CA LEU A 96 2.34 -6.68 4.66
C LEU A 96 1.26 -6.51 5.73
N ALA A 97 0.01 -6.71 5.34
CA ALA A 97 -1.10 -6.73 6.29
C ALA A 97 -1.00 -7.99 7.15
N VAL A 98 -0.74 -7.80 8.46
CA VAL A 98 -0.74 -8.87 9.45
C VAL A 98 -1.79 -8.53 10.50
N VAL A 99 -2.66 -9.50 10.80
CA VAL A 99 -3.75 -9.33 11.77
C VAL A 99 -3.22 -8.92 13.12
N GLY A 100 -3.90 -7.97 13.77
CA GLY A 100 -3.54 -7.49 15.09
C GLY A 100 -2.14 -6.87 15.16
N ARG A 101 -1.59 -6.37 14.04
CA ARG A 101 -0.27 -5.75 14.01
C ARG A 101 -0.27 -4.44 13.23
N GLY A 102 0.40 -3.42 13.77
CA GLY A 102 0.48 -2.12 13.13
C GLY A 102 1.40 -1.14 13.84
N THR A 103 1.25 0.15 13.55
CA THR A 103 1.95 1.23 14.26
C THR A 103 0.93 2.23 14.79
N ALA A 104 1.17 2.83 15.95
CA ALA A 104 0.38 3.97 16.40
C ALA A 104 1.10 5.27 16.06
N VAL A 105 0.35 6.32 15.75
CA VAL A 105 0.88 7.66 15.49
C VAL A 105 0.12 8.61 16.41
N LEU A 106 0.86 9.30 17.28
CA LEU A 106 0.30 10.30 18.19
C LEU A 106 0.27 11.65 17.48
N TYR A 107 -0.90 12.28 17.48
CA TYR A 107 -1.10 13.62 16.95
C TYR A 107 -1.57 14.55 18.07
N LEU A 108 -1.13 15.81 18.02
CA LEU A 108 -1.68 16.90 18.81
C LEU A 108 -2.01 18.03 17.84
N ASP A 109 -3.27 18.47 17.82
CA ASP A 109 -3.77 19.50 16.91
C ASP A 109 -3.40 19.26 15.43
N GLY A 110 -3.42 17.99 15.01
CA GLY A 110 -3.06 17.57 13.65
C GLY A 110 -1.55 17.44 13.37
N CYS A 111 -0.69 17.88 14.29
CA CYS A 111 0.76 17.71 14.21
C CYS A 111 1.17 16.33 14.72
N THR A 112 1.97 15.58 13.97
CA THR A 112 2.54 14.31 14.43
C THR A 112 3.60 14.57 15.51
N LEU A 113 3.39 14.02 16.70
CA LEU A 113 4.35 14.07 17.81
C LEU A 113 5.29 12.86 17.80
N ALA A 114 4.71 11.67 17.69
CA ALA A 114 5.46 10.43 17.82
C ALA A 114 4.86 9.32 16.96
N ARG A 115 5.72 8.39 16.54
CA ARG A 115 5.30 7.12 15.93
C ARG A 115 5.80 5.98 16.78
N LEU A 116 4.85 5.24 17.35
CA LEU A 116 5.11 4.16 18.30
C LEU A 116 5.23 2.84 17.56
N ARG A 117 6.34 2.14 17.83
CA ARG A 117 6.72 0.85 17.25
C ARG A 117 7.15 -0.19 18.27
N THR A 118 7.26 0.22 19.52
CA THR A 118 7.60 -0.61 20.67
C THR A 118 6.83 -0.06 21.86
N THR A 119 6.83 -0.81 22.97
CA THR A 119 6.19 -0.42 24.24
C THR A 119 7.05 0.51 25.08
N GLU A 120 8.27 0.82 24.64
CA GLU A 120 9.21 1.72 25.30
C GLU A 120 9.24 3.07 24.55
N TYR A 121 8.88 4.16 25.23
CA TYR A 121 8.91 5.51 24.68
C TYR A 121 9.16 6.54 25.79
#